data_AF-A0A644YYA3-F1
#
_entry.id   AF-A0A644YYA3-F1
#
_cell.length_a   1.000
_cell.length_b   1.000
_cell.length_c   1.000
_cell.angle_alpha   90.00
_cell.angle_beta   90.00
_cell.angle_gamma   90.00
#
_symmetry.space_group_name_H-M   'P 1'
#
loop_
_entity.id
_entity.type
_entity.pdbx_description
1 polymer ?
#
loop_
_entity_poly.entity_id
_entity_poly.type
_entity_poly.pdbx_seq_one_letter_code
_entity_poly.pdbx_strand_id
1 'polypeptide(L)'
;MNYMILAWNFMIANLYDGRSFSISDELMSQKLLKKYFQDNAASPNKLAEAFNNFLLRVILARKYAMRNPDRFIPNPRVWLDPTFKAGFIGTETWLTAVNKKYEVQKEYYSNVKLVATLYRKFASNPGIFDFVSARQTLGKFKNKEYLKMFDEAVIKHPMVKDIYQKMTTNG
;
A
#
# COMPACT_ATOMS: atom_id res chain seq x y z
N MET A 1 -1.44 11.28 11.59
CA MET A 1 -1.11 10.60 10.32
C MET A 1 -2.30 10.72 9.36
N ASN A 2 -2.09 11.24 8.15
CA ASN A 2 -3.15 11.34 7.15
C ASN A 2 -3.25 10.04 6.32
N TYR A 3 -4.03 9.09 6.81
CA TYR A 3 -4.17 7.75 6.18
C TYR A 3 -4.63 7.80 4.73
N MET A 4 -5.46 8.77 4.35
CA MET A 4 -5.98 8.90 2.99
C MET A 4 -4.85 9.19 1.99
N ILE A 5 -4.02 10.20 2.28
CA ILE A 5 -2.90 10.58 1.40
C ILE A 5 -1.88 9.44 1.30
N LEU A 6 -1.58 8.78 2.42
CA LEU A 6 -0.65 7.67 2.45
C LEU A 6 -1.16 6.45 1.68
N ALA A 7 -2.45 6.13 1.83
CA ALA A 7 -3.09 5.05 1.09
C ALA A 7 -3.10 5.34 -0.42
N TRP A 8 -3.42 6.58 -0.81
CA TRP A 8 -3.34 7.05 -2.19
C TRP A 8 -1.93 6.87 -2.76
N ASN A 9 -0.91 7.40 -2.09
CA ASN A 9 0.48 7.31 -2.55
C ASN A 9 0.95 5.87 -2.68
N PHE A 10 0.63 5.02 -1.71
CA PHE A 10 0.94 3.60 -1.76
C PHE A 10 0.26 2.91 -2.94
N MET A 11 -1.04 3.17 -3.16
CA MET A 11 -1.81 2.60 -4.26
C MET A 11 -1.27 3.05 -5.63
N ILE A 12 -1.04 4.35 -5.82
CA ILE A 12 -0.50 4.89 -7.07
C ILE A 12 0.87 4.29 -7.38
N ALA A 13 1.78 4.28 -6.41
CA ALA A 13 3.12 3.71 -6.58
C ALA A 13 3.08 2.21 -6.93
N ASN A 14 2.10 1.46 -6.43
CA ASN A 14 2.10 0.01 -6.55
C ASN A 14 1.23 -0.56 -7.67
N LEU A 15 0.16 0.13 -8.07
CA LEU A 15 -0.77 -0.38 -9.09
C LEU A 15 -0.68 0.39 -10.40
N TYR A 16 -0.15 1.62 -10.35
CA TYR A 16 -0.30 2.59 -11.44
C TYR A 16 1.00 3.35 -11.72
N ASP A 17 2.15 2.78 -11.39
CA ASP A 17 3.43 3.45 -11.60
C ASP A 17 3.59 3.89 -13.06
N GLY A 18 4.13 5.10 -13.24
CA GLY A 18 4.27 5.75 -14.54
C GLY A 18 2.97 6.22 -15.22
N ARG A 19 1.79 6.06 -14.60
CA ARG A 19 0.51 6.52 -15.16
C ARG A 19 0.10 7.87 -14.58
N SER A 20 -0.49 8.72 -15.43
CA SER A 20 -1.18 9.95 -15.03
C SER A 20 -2.70 9.76 -15.11
N PHE A 21 -3.42 10.51 -14.29
CA PHE A 21 -4.88 10.50 -14.25
C PHE A 21 -5.42 11.91 -14.41
N SER A 22 -6.67 12.01 -14.85
CA SER A 22 -7.35 13.31 -14.88
C SER A 22 -7.55 13.84 -13.46
N ILE A 23 -7.52 15.16 -13.28
CA ILE A 23 -7.81 15.79 -11.97
C ILE A 23 -9.17 15.31 -11.43
N SER A 24 -10.17 15.16 -12.30
CA SER A 24 -11.48 14.65 -11.93
C SER A 24 -11.42 13.23 -11.36
N ASP A 25 -10.67 12.32 -12.00
CA ASP A 25 -10.51 10.95 -11.51
C ASP A 25 -9.74 10.89 -10.19
N GLU A 26 -8.70 11.70 -10.03
CA GLU A 26 -7.96 11.78 -8.77
C GLU A 26 -8.85 12.27 -7.63
N LEU A 27 -9.61 13.34 -7.84
CA LEU A 27 -10.54 13.88 -6.84
C LEU A 27 -11.62 12.87 -6.46
N MET A 28 -12.21 12.18 -7.44
CA MET A 28 -13.21 11.14 -7.19
C MET A 28 -12.61 9.94 -6.45
N SER A 29 -11.40 9.53 -6.79
CA SER A 29 -10.70 8.44 -6.11
C SER A 29 -10.38 8.80 -4.66
N GLN A 30 -9.90 10.02 -4.41
CA GLN A 30 -9.64 10.51 -3.06
C GLN A 30 -10.94 10.62 -2.24
N LYS A 31 -12.06 11.00 -2.85
CA LYS A 31 -13.38 10.99 -2.20
C LYS A 31 -13.80 9.58 -1.77
N LEU A 32 -13.57 8.57 -2.61
CA LEU A 32 -13.85 7.16 -2.28
C LEU A 32 -12.95 6.66 -1.14
N LEU A 33 -11.65 6.98 -1.16
CA LEU A 33 -10.74 6.66 -0.06
C LEU A 33 -11.14 7.35 1.24
N LYS A 34 -11.49 8.63 1.18
CA LYS A 34 -11.97 9.39 2.34
C LYS A 34 -13.19 8.70 2.96
N LYS A 35 -14.16 8.33 2.12
CA LYS A 35 -15.35 7.58 2.57
C LYS A 35 -14.96 6.25 3.23
N TYR A 36 -14.10 5.46 2.60
CA TYR A 36 -13.63 4.20 3.18
C TYR A 36 -13.04 4.37 4.58
N PHE A 37 -12.18 5.37 4.79
CA PHE A 37 -11.59 5.62 6.11
C PHE A 37 -12.58 6.22 7.11
N GLN A 38 -13.51 7.06 6.68
CA GLN A 38 -14.58 7.59 7.52
C GLN A 38 -15.50 6.47 8.04
N ASP A 39 -15.89 5.54 7.16
CA ASP A 39 -16.71 4.38 7.50
C ASP A 39 -16.00 3.45 8.52
N ASN A 40 -14.67 3.57 8.67
CA ASN A 40 -13.84 2.80 9.60
C ASN A 40 -13.25 3.62 10.77
N ALA A 41 -13.67 4.89 10.95
CA ALA A 41 -13.10 5.82 11.92
C ALA A 41 -13.64 5.65 13.37
N ALA A 42 -14.34 4.55 13.67
CA ALA A 42 -14.98 4.34 14.98
C ALA A 42 -13.98 4.29 16.16
N SER A 43 -12.71 3.97 15.91
CA SER A 43 -11.63 4.14 16.88
C SER A 43 -10.27 4.27 16.18
N PRO A 44 -9.23 4.81 16.86
CA PRO A 44 -7.88 4.85 16.29
C PRO A 44 -7.35 3.47 15.86
N ASN A 45 -7.69 2.42 16.62
CA ASN A 45 -7.30 1.05 16.32
C ASN A 45 -7.99 0.53 15.06
N LYS A 46 -9.31 0.74 14.92
CA LYS A 46 -10.05 0.36 13.70
C LYS A 46 -9.56 1.11 12.47
N LEU A 47 -9.22 2.38 12.62
CA LEU A 47 -8.69 3.18 11.52
C LEU A 47 -7.29 2.67 11.07
N ALA A 48 -6.42 2.33 12.03
CA ALA A 48 -5.13 1.74 11.74
C ALA A 48 -5.25 0.35 11.09
N GLU A 49 -6.23 -0.45 11.52
CA GLU A 49 -6.55 -1.74 10.92
C GLU A 49 -7.06 -1.58 9.48
N ALA A 50 -8.00 -0.67 9.24
CA ALA A 50 -8.51 -0.37 7.91
C ALA A 50 -7.38 0.08 6.96
N PHE A 51 -6.45 0.89 7.46
CA PHE A 51 -5.26 1.26 6.69
C PHE A 51 -4.40 0.05 6.34
N ASN A 52 -4.07 -0.81 7.30
CA ASN A 52 -3.32 -2.04 7.01
C ASN A 52 -4.05 -2.93 6.01
N ASN A 53 -5.35 -3.14 6.17
CA ASN A 53 -6.18 -3.93 5.26
C ASN A 53 -6.18 -3.35 3.84
N PHE A 54 -6.23 -2.02 3.72
CA PHE A 54 -6.10 -1.33 2.45
C PHE A 54 -4.74 -1.63 1.78
N LEU A 55 -3.63 -1.45 2.49
CA LEU A 55 -2.28 -1.73 1.95
C LEU A 55 -2.13 -3.20 1.52
N LEU A 56 -2.64 -4.13 2.32
CA LEU A 56 -2.62 -5.56 2.00
C LEU A 56 -3.38 -5.85 0.70
N ARG A 57 -4.57 -5.26 0.53
CA ARG A 57 -5.39 -5.42 -0.68
C ARG A 57 -4.70 -4.86 -1.92
N VAL A 58 -3.99 -3.74 -1.80
CA VAL A 58 -3.12 -3.20 -2.86
C VAL A 58 -2.02 -4.20 -3.23
N ILE A 59 -1.29 -4.74 -2.25
CA ILE A 59 -0.22 -5.72 -2.50
C ILE A 59 -0.78 -6.97 -3.20
N LEU A 60 -1.95 -7.45 -2.77
CA LEU A 60 -2.61 -8.61 -3.37
C LEU A 60 -3.05 -8.32 -4.82
N ALA A 61 -3.57 -7.13 -5.09
CA ALA A 61 -3.92 -6.69 -6.45
C ALA A 61 -2.70 -6.60 -7.36
N ARG A 62 -1.59 -6.04 -6.89
CA ARG A 62 -0.32 -6.01 -7.63
C ARG A 62 0.14 -7.42 -7.98
N LYS A 63 0.17 -8.32 -7.00
CA LYS A 63 0.54 -9.73 -7.22
C LYS A 63 -0.41 -10.45 -8.18
N TYR A 64 -1.70 -10.11 -8.17
CA TYR A 64 -2.67 -10.67 -9.11
C TYR A 64 -2.37 -10.26 -10.55
N ALA A 65 -2.10 -8.97 -10.78
CA ALA A 65 -1.76 -8.42 -12.09
C ALA A 65 -0.42 -8.97 -12.61
N MET A 66 0.61 -9.05 -11.77
CA MET A 66 1.93 -9.56 -12.18
C MET A 66 1.95 -11.04 -12.59
N ARG A 67 0.94 -11.83 -12.20
CA ARG A 67 0.88 -13.26 -12.53
C ARG A 67 0.50 -13.53 -13.98
N ASN A 68 -0.13 -12.59 -14.66
CA ASN A 68 -0.50 -12.73 -16.07
C ASN A 68 -0.53 -11.33 -16.71
N PRO A 69 0.25 -11.07 -17.78
CA PRO A 69 0.32 -9.77 -18.43
C PRO A 69 -1.03 -9.27 -19.01
N ASP A 70 -1.97 -10.17 -19.32
CA ASP A 70 -3.31 -9.81 -19.81
C ASP A 70 -4.22 -9.27 -18.70
N ARG A 71 -3.80 -9.40 -17.43
CA ARG A 71 -4.54 -8.84 -16.31
C ARG A 71 -4.17 -7.39 -16.14
N PHE A 72 -5.20 -6.54 -16.14
CA PHE A 72 -5.05 -5.14 -15.79
C PHE A 72 -5.79 -4.82 -14.49
N ILE A 73 -5.28 -3.80 -13.80
CA ILE A 73 -6.04 -3.12 -12.76
C ILE A 73 -6.70 -1.91 -13.43
N PRO A 74 -8.03 -1.72 -13.32
CA PRO A 74 -8.72 -0.58 -13.90
C PRO A 74 -8.24 0.72 -13.25
N ASN A 75 -8.65 1.88 -13.78
CA ASN A 75 -8.25 3.15 -13.21
C ASN A 75 -8.61 3.27 -11.69
N PRO A 76 -7.93 4.12 -10.91
CA PRO A 76 -8.13 4.23 -9.47
C PRO A 76 -9.59 4.44 -9.08
N ARG A 77 -10.33 5.27 -9.83
CA ARG A 77 -11.73 5.56 -9.59
C ARG A 77 -12.60 4.31 -9.68
N VAL A 78 -12.48 3.53 -10.77
CA VAL A 78 -13.25 2.30 -10.97
C VAL A 78 -12.79 1.22 -9.99
N TRP A 79 -11.48 1.11 -9.74
CA TRP A 79 -10.99 0.13 -8.77
C TRP A 79 -11.53 0.40 -7.37
N LEU A 80 -11.60 1.66 -6.92
CA LEU A 80 -12.11 2.02 -5.60
C LEU A 80 -13.64 2.04 -5.51
N ASP A 81 -14.35 1.94 -6.63
CA ASP A 81 -15.81 2.00 -6.68
C ASP A 81 -16.44 0.79 -5.95
N PRO A 82 -17.29 1.00 -4.93
CA PRO A 82 -17.93 -0.09 -4.21
C PRO A 82 -18.96 -0.87 -5.05
N THR A 83 -19.36 -0.37 -6.22
CA THR A 83 -20.24 -1.11 -7.14
C THR A 83 -19.45 -2.04 -8.06
N PHE A 84 -18.13 -1.83 -8.21
CA PHE A 84 -17.28 -2.61 -9.09
C PHE A 84 -16.68 -3.83 -8.38
N LYS A 85 -17.35 -4.98 -8.54
CA LYS A 85 -17.01 -6.24 -7.85
C LYS A 85 -15.59 -6.77 -8.13
N ALA A 86 -15.02 -6.47 -9.30
CA ALA A 86 -13.67 -6.88 -9.66
C ALA A 86 -12.59 -5.88 -9.18
N GLY A 87 -12.99 -4.82 -8.47
CA GLY A 87 -12.10 -3.81 -7.92
C GLY A 87 -11.68 -4.10 -6.48
N PHE A 88 -11.53 -3.02 -5.71
CA PHE A 88 -11.18 -3.02 -4.32
C PHE A 88 -12.07 -3.98 -3.56
N ILE A 89 -13.41 -3.89 -3.65
CA ILE A 89 -14.34 -4.80 -2.96
C ILE A 89 -13.99 -6.27 -3.18
N GLY A 90 -13.75 -6.70 -4.42
CA GLY A 90 -13.42 -8.10 -4.72
C GLY A 90 -12.18 -8.61 -3.98
N THR A 91 -11.21 -7.73 -3.71
CA THR A 91 -9.98 -8.09 -2.98
C THR A 91 -10.20 -8.42 -1.50
N GLU A 92 -11.37 -8.14 -0.93
CA GLU A 92 -11.68 -8.53 0.45
C GLU A 92 -11.66 -10.06 0.62
N THR A 93 -12.22 -10.79 -0.34
CA THR A 93 -12.19 -12.26 -0.35
C THR A 93 -10.75 -12.79 -0.37
N TRP A 94 -9.85 -12.09 -1.07
CA TRP A 94 -8.43 -12.45 -1.12
C TRP A 94 -7.75 -12.19 0.22
N LEU A 95 -8.06 -11.07 0.87
CA LEU A 95 -7.56 -10.77 2.21
C LEU A 95 -8.03 -11.80 3.24
N THR A 96 -9.29 -12.21 3.20
CA THR A 96 -9.83 -13.26 4.08
C THR A 96 -9.12 -14.60 3.84
N ALA A 97 -8.91 -15.00 2.58
CA ALA A 97 -8.17 -16.21 2.23
C ALA A 97 -6.70 -16.14 2.71
N VAL A 98 -6.08 -14.98 2.62
CA VAL A 98 -4.73 -14.71 3.12
C VAL A 98 -4.65 -14.86 4.63
N ASN A 99 -5.61 -14.27 5.36
CA ASN A 99 -5.66 -14.35 6.81
C ASN A 99 -5.89 -15.79 7.30
N LYS A 100 -6.83 -16.53 6.72
CA LYS A 100 -7.03 -17.95 7.03
C LYS A 100 -5.76 -18.78 6.83
N LYS A 101 -5.08 -18.60 5.70
CA LYS A 101 -3.82 -19.31 5.46
C LYS A 101 -2.71 -18.90 6.41
N TYR A 102 -2.67 -17.64 6.83
CA TYR A 102 -1.69 -17.14 7.81
C TYR A 102 -1.91 -17.74 9.21
N GLU A 103 -3.16 -17.95 9.62
CA GLU A 103 -3.47 -18.60 10.90
C GLU A 103 -2.96 -20.05 10.94
N VAL A 104 -3.07 -20.76 9.82
CA VAL A 104 -2.60 -22.15 9.68
C VAL A 104 -1.09 -22.21 9.46
N GLN A 105 -0.53 -21.30 8.65
CA GLN A 105 0.88 -21.26 8.28
C GLN A 105 1.37 -19.81 8.28
N LYS A 106 1.87 -19.36 9.44
CA LYS A 106 2.32 -17.97 9.68
C LYS A 106 3.32 -17.47 8.64
N GLU A 107 4.14 -18.35 8.10
CA GLU A 107 5.19 -17.99 7.14
C GLU A 107 4.66 -17.67 5.74
N TYR A 108 3.50 -18.20 5.34
CA TYR A 108 3.06 -18.17 3.94
C TYR A 108 2.75 -16.74 3.43
N TYR A 109 2.28 -15.86 4.32
CA TYR A 109 1.95 -14.46 4.01
C TYR A 109 2.63 -13.45 4.93
N SER A 110 3.60 -13.88 5.73
CA SER A 110 4.38 -13.00 6.62
C SER A 110 4.96 -11.81 5.86
N ASN A 111 5.50 -12.03 4.67
CA ASN A 111 6.12 -10.99 3.85
C ASN A 111 5.12 -9.93 3.37
N VAL A 112 3.88 -10.32 3.04
CA VAL A 112 2.82 -9.40 2.61
C VAL A 112 2.42 -8.49 3.77
N LYS A 113 2.23 -9.07 4.96
CA LYS A 113 1.94 -8.32 6.19
C LYS A 113 3.12 -7.45 6.63
N LEU A 114 4.33 -7.90 6.38
CA LEU A 114 5.55 -7.18 6.75
C LEU A 114 5.72 -5.90 5.95
N VAL A 115 5.49 -5.89 4.62
CA VAL A 115 5.56 -4.65 3.81
C VAL A 115 4.56 -3.62 4.31
N ALA A 116 3.30 -4.00 4.48
CA ALA A 116 2.26 -3.10 5.00
C ALA A 116 2.63 -2.55 6.39
N THR A 117 3.16 -3.41 7.26
CA THR A 117 3.61 -3.03 8.62
C THR A 117 4.76 -2.02 8.58
N LEU A 118 5.80 -2.30 7.78
CA LEU A 118 6.97 -1.44 7.66
C LEU A 118 6.60 -0.08 7.03
N TYR A 119 5.76 -0.09 5.99
CA TYR A 119 5.26 1.15 5.39
C TYR A 119 4.45 1.97 6.39
N ARG A 120 3.52 1.37 7.15
CA ARG A 120 2.76 2.09 8.18
C ARG A 120 3.67 2.68 9.25
N LYS A 121 4.68 1.92 9.71
CA LYS A 121 5.64 2.40 10.71
C LYS A 121 6.40 3.63 10.19
N PHE A 122 6.96 3.51 8.99
CA PHE A 122 7.63 4.62 8.32
C PHE A 122 6.69 5.83 8.14
N ALA A 123 5.48 5.63 7.63
CA ALA A 123 4.55 6.71 7.35
C ALA A 123 4.00 7.40 8.63
N SER A 124 4.04 6.71 9.77
CA SER A 124 3.65 7.28 11.07
C SER A 124 4.73 8.21 11.62
N ASN A 125 6.00 7.89 11.38
CA ASN A 125 7.15 8.69 11.79
C ASN A 125 8.28 8.59 10.75
N PRO A 126 8.21 9.37 9.66
CA PRO A 126 9.16 9.26 8.56
C PRO A 126 10.58 9.65 9.01
N GLY A 127 11.45 8.66 9.12
CA GLY A 127 12.83 8.83 9.53
C GLY A 127 13.81 8.01 8.71
N ILE A 128 15.04 8.49 8.59
CA ILE A 128 16.13 7.78 7.89
C ILE A 128 16.38 6.40 8.50
N PHE A 129 16.31 6.27 9.83
CA PHE A 129 16.49 5.00 10.52
C PHE A 129 15.38 3.99 10.17
N ASP A 130 14.11 4.41 10.23
CA ASP A 130 12.99 3.52 9.88
C ASP A 130 13.02 3.13 8.40
N PHE A 131 13.41 4.03 7.51
CA PHE A 131 13.62 3.74 6.10
C PHE A 131 14.72 2.68 5.89
N VAL A 132 15.93 2.92 6.43
CA VAL A 132 17.07 2.00 6.29
C VAL A 132 16.76 0.64 6.92
N SER A 133 16.18 0.62 8.13
CA SER A 133 15.79 -0.61 8.82
C SER A 133 14.75 -1.42 8.04
N ALA A 134 13.74 -0.77 7.47
CA ALA A 134 12.76 -1.42 6.62
C ALA A 134 13.39 -2.02 5.36
N ARG A 135 14.27 -1.26 4.68
CA ARG A 135 14.98 -1.76 3.48
C ARG A 135 15.91 -2.91 3.79
N GLN A 136 16.67 -2.87 4.88
CA GLN A 136 17.51 -3.98 5.33
C GLN A 136 16.66 -5.22 5.61
N THR A 137 15.51 -5.05 6.27
CA THR A 137 14.60 -6.16 6.60
C THR A 137 14.04 -6.79 5.32
N LEU A 138 13.52 -5.98 4.39
CA LEU A 138 12.95 -6.46 3.13
C LEU A 138 14.03 -6.97 2.16
N GLY A 139 15.23 -6.41 2.23
CA GLY A 139 16.38 -6.78 1.39
C GLY A 139 16.93 -8.17 1.69
N LYS A 140 16.65 -8.75 2.87
CA LYS A 140 17.02 -10.13 3.21
C LYS A 140 16.23 -11.18 2.42
N PHE A 141 15.07 -10.84 1.87
CA PHE A 141 14.28 -11.80 1.09
C PHE A 141 14.91 -12.05 -0.29
N LYS A 142 14.81 -13.30 -0.76
CA LYS A 142 15.19 -13.66 -2.14
C LYS A 142 14.33 -12.90 -3.16
N ASN A 143 13.03 -12.80 -2.90
CA ASN A 143 12.11 -12.01 -3.71
C ASN A 143 12.23 -10.52 -3.36
N LYS A 144 12.80 -9.74 -4.28
CA LYS A 144 13.01 -8.30 -4.13
C LYS A 144 11.75 -7.45 -4.37
N GLU A 145 10.65 -8.06 -4.80
CA GLU A 145 9.42 -7.33 -5.11
C GLU A 145 8.87 -6.58 -3.90
N TYR A 146 8.94 -7.18 -2.70
CA TYR A 146 8.49 -6.53 -1.48
C TYR A 146 9.32 -5.30 -1.09
N LEU A 147 10.62 -5.34 -1.35
CA LEU A 147 11.50 -4.17 -1.19
C LEU A 147 11.13 -3.09 -2.21
N LYS A 148 10.91 -3.48 -3.47
CA LYS A 148 10.49 -2.56 -4.54
C LYS A 148 9.16 -1.86 -4.22
N MET A 149 8.15 -2.62 -3.80
CA MET A 149 6.84 -2.08 -3.36
C MET A 149 6.97 -1.03 -2.26
N PHE A 150 7.87 -1.27 -1.29
CA PHE A 150 8.15 -0.33 -0.21
C PHE A 150 8.88 0.92 -0.73
N ASP A 151 9.98 0.74 -1.46
CA ASP A 151 10.79 1.85 -1.99
C ASP A 151 9.96 2.78 -2.88
N GLU A 152 9.14 2.23 -3.79
CA GLU A 152 8.25 3.00 -4.67
C GLU A 152 7.20 3.82 -3.89
N ALA A 153 6.59 3.21 -2.87
CA ALA A 153 5.61 3.90 -2.04
C ALA A 153 6.23 5.00 -1.16
N VAL A 154 7.46 4.78 -0.70
CA VAL A 154 8.22 5.77 0.08
C VAL A 154 8.62 6.93 -0.83
N ILE A 155 9.11 6.72 -2.04
CA ILE A 155 9.49 7.82 -2.96
C ILE A 155 8.34 8.81 -3.19
N LYS A 156 7.09 8.33 -3.23
CA LYS A 156 5.89 9.17 -3.36
C LYS A 156 5.46 9.86 -2.04
N HIS A 157 6.13 9.59 -0.92
CA HIS A 157 5.81 10.18 0.37
C HIS A 157 6.29 11.64 0.46
N PRO A 158 5.48 12.60 0.96
CA PRO A 158 5.83 14.03 0.95
C PRO A 158 7.17 14.38 1.61
N MET A 159 7.51 13.72 2.72
CA MET A 159 8.72 13.99 3.51
C MET A 159 10.01 13.36 2.97
N VAL A 160 9.96 12.65 1.84
CA VAL A 160 11.08 11.83 1.39
C VAL A 160 12.19 12.62 0.72
N LYS A 161 11.89 13.79 0.16
CA LYS A 161 12.91 14.74 -0.31
C LYS A 161 13.91 15.08 0.81
N ASP A 162 13.42 15.34 2.01
CA ASP A 162 14.25 15.71 3.17
C ASP A 162 15.10 14.53 3.66
N ILE A 163 14.58 13.30 3.57
CA ILE A 163 15.31 12.08 3.94
C ILE A 163 16.43 11.80 2.94
N TYR A 164 16.16 11.91 1.64
CA TYR A 164 17.19 11.73 0.60
C TYR A 164 18.27 12.80 0.68
N GLN A 165 17.91 14.07 0.88
CA GLN A 165 18.89 15.14 1.07
C GLN A 165 19.82 14.84 2.25
N LYS A 166 19.29 14.40 3.40
CA LYS A 166 20.09 13.99 4.58
C LYS A 166 20.98 12.77 4.34
N MET A 167 20.64 11.89 3.40
CA MET A 167 21.50 10.77 3.01
C MET A 167 22.66 11.22 2.11
N THR A 168 22.43 12.21 1.25
CA THR A 168 23.43 12.72 0.30
C THR A 168 24.39 13.76 0.88
N THR A 169 24.02 14.45 1.96
CA THR A 169 24.88 15.45 2.63
C THR A 169 25.77 14.89 3.75
N ASN A 170 25.58 13.62 4.11
CA ASN A 170 26.40 12.92 5.12
C ASN A 170 27.34 11.87 4.49
N GLY A 171 27.67 12.03 3.20
CA GLY A 171 28.59 11.16 2.45
C GLY A 171 29.89 11.87 2.13
#